data_AF-A0A955LU44-F1
#
_entry.id   AF-A0A955LU44-F1
#
_cell.length_a   1.000
_cell.length_b   1.000
_cell.length_c   1.000
_cell.angle_alpha   90.00
_cell.angle_beta   90.00
_cell.angle_gamma   90.00
#
_symmetry.space_group_name_H-M   'P 1'
#
loop_
_entity.id
_entity.type
_entity.pdbx_description
1 polymer ?
#
loop_
_entity_poly.entity_id
_entity_poly.type
_entity_poly.pdbx_seq_one_letter_code
_entity_poly.pdbx_strand_id
1 'polypeptide(L)'
;ASEDKEEPKKAAVIIGNIPDAPDTKILLDPMPQLPYTIPGSEIQITEITYFDAAVVRENRLVNDPSDGRFNPAVEVTFRNKSGFTEKHTKFFLFPDFESMHGKKSSNSMDLDVSLDVPVPPQHRKEKPGFIVRFLNGEWSYQVKGSKDRSDFIKVSEGDTVSTGWMDMQITIESLIEHAAVSSEVVPAEGDEKQFYGANLSLTSEEGTVTQWALPHRPAVFTTDGGPVTASVSISSHKLPFALVLNDFRKVDYPGTQEAMSFESDVTLVDSIHNRTISKTIKMNEPMDYAGFRIFQSSYIQDPEHGEASVFTIAKNPGLFFQYSGAIILTLGVLILFYVKPLSVFTRVHGDIK
;
A
#
# COMPACT_ATOMS: atom_id res chain seq x y z
N ALA A 1 43.11 -11.89 5.13
CA ALA A 1 41.65 -11.77 5.11
C ALA A 1 41.35 -10.48 4.36
N SER A 2 40.95 -10.60 3.10
CA SER A 2 40.44 -9.48 2.32
C SER A 2 39.13 -9.04 2.95
N GLU A 3 39.07 -7.82 3.46
CA GLU A 3 37.80 -7.15 3.74
C GLU A 3 37.02 -7.09 2.43
N ASP A 4 35.98 -7.91 2.32
CA ASP A 4 34.91 -7.70 1.35
C ASP A 4 34.31 -6.33 1.68
N LYS A 5 34.76 -5.32 0.93
CA LYS A 5 34.03 -4.06 0.82
C LYS A 5 32.74 -4.39 0.09
N GLU A 6 31.68 -4.68 0.83
CA GLU A 6 30.31 -4.63 0.32
C GLU A 6 30.17 -3.31 -0.44
N GLU A 7 29.98 -3.39 -1.76
CA GLU A 7 29.58 -2.22 -2.54
C GLU A 7 28.32 -1.64 -1.89
N PRO A 8 28.23 -0.32 -1.67
CA PRO A 8 27.02 0.27 -1.14
C PRO A 8 25.86 -0.09 -2.07
N LYS A 9 24.83 -0.74 -1.52
CA LYS A 9 23.56 -0.99 -2.24
C LYS A 9 23.14 0.31 -2.93
N LYS A 10 22.94 0.27 -4.25
CA LYS A 10 22.50 1.43 -5.01
C LYS A 10 21.07 1.79 -4.58
N ALA A 11 20.72 3.07 -4.67
CA ALA A 11 19.37 3.53 -4.37
C ALA A 11 18.36 2.80 -5.27
N ALA A 12 17.30 2.27 -4.68
CA ALA A 12 16.24 1.58 -5.40
C ALA A 12 15.11 2.56 -5.70
N VAL A 13 14.57 2.50 -6.92
CA VAL A 13 13.41 3.31 -7.31
C VAL A 13 12.16 2.46 -7.15
N ILE A 14 11.19 2.99 -6.42
CA ILE A 14 9.90 2.37 -6.20
C ILE A 14 8.86 3.16 -7.00
N ILE A 15 8.08 2.49 -7.84
CA ILE A 15 6.99 3.09 -8.62
C ILE A 15 5.66 2.46 -8.17
N GLY A 16 4.68 3.27 -7.84
CA GLY A 16 3.33 2.89 -7.43
C GLY A 16 2.25 3.82 -7.98
N ASN A 17 0.99 3.61 -7.55
CA ASN A 17 -0.19 4.35 -8.03
C ASN A 17 -0.29 4.39 -9.57
N ILE A 18 0.05 3.28 -10.23
CA ILE A 18 0.06 3.21 -11.69
C ILE A 18 -1.39 3.24 -12.18
N PRO A 19 -1.80 4.19 -13.04
CA PRO A 19 -3.21 4.36 -13.42
C PRO A 19 -3.88 3.09 -13.97
N ASP A 20 -3.15 2.32 -14.76
CA ASP A 20 -3.64 1.08 -15.36
C ASP A 20 -3.45 -0.16 -14.45
N ALA A 21 -2.74 0.00 -13.33
CA ALA A 21 -2.33 -1.10 -12.44
C ALA A 21 -2.16 -0.61 -10.98
N PRO A 22 -3.24 -0.18 -10.31
CA PRO A 22 -3.16 0.53 -9.03
C PRO A 22 -2.55 -0.30 -7.87
N ASP A 23 -2.68 -1.63 -7.92
CA ASP A 23 -2.10 -2.54 -6.93
C ASP A 23 -0.63 -2.91 -7.23
N THR A 24 -0.07 -2.46 -8.36
CA THR A 24 1.29 -2.77 -8.76
C THR A 24 2.27 -1.80 -8.10
N LYS A 25 3.25 -2.35 -7.38
CA LYS A 25 4.45 -1.63 -6.94
C LYS A 25 5.67 -2.28 -7.56
N ILE A 26 6.53 -1.48 -8.20
CA ILE A 26 7.74 -1.96 -8.87
C ILE A 26 8.95 -1.46 -8.12
N LEU A 27 9.82 -2.37 -7.72
CA LEU A 27 11.16 -2.06 -7.24
C LEU A 27 12.15 -2.23 -8.39
N LEU A 28 12.85 -1.17 -8.76
CA LEU A 28 13.90 -1.21 -9.79
C LEU A 28 15.25 -1.52 -9.14
N ASP A 29 15.47 -2.80 -8.80
CA ASP A 29 16.76 -3.34 -8.35
C ASP A 29 16.89 -4.83 -8.73
N PRO A 30 17.81 -5.23 -9.64
CA PRO A 30 18.71 -4.40 -10.43
C PRO A 30 17.98 -3.60 -11.52
N MET A 31 18.64 -2.56 -12.05
CA MET A 31 18.07 -1.69 -13.07
C MET A 31 17.68 -2.44 -14.35
N PRO A 32 16.46 -2.21 -14.89
CA PRO A 32 16.06 -2.83 -16.15
C PRO A 32 16.79 -2.21 -17.34
N GLN A 33 16.81 -2.94 -18.45
CA GLN A 33 17.15 -2.37 -19.76
C GLN A 33 16.03 -1.41 -20.20
N LEU A 34 16.41 -0.26 -20.74
CA LEU A 34 15.47 0.78 -21.19
C LEU A 34 15.27 0.73 -22.72
N PRO A 35 14.05 1.01 -23.24
CA PRO A 35 12.85 1.36 -22.48
C PRO A 35 12.24 0.14 -21.75
N TYR A 36 11.73 0.36 -20.54
CA TYR A 36 11.12 -0.68 -19.70
C TYR A 36 9.62 -0.45 -19.58
N THR A 37 8.80 -1.40 -20.04
CA THR A 37 7.34 -1.34 -19.87
C THR A 37 6.93 -1.83 -18.49
N ILE A 38 6.16 -1.01 -17.77
CA ILE A 38 5.62 -1.33 -16.45
C ILE A 38 4.61 -2.50 -16.58
N PRO A 39 4.79 -3.62 -15.84
CA PRO A 39 3.85 -4.74 -15.89
C PRO A 39 2.41 -4.32 -15.58
N GLY A 40 1.48 -4.71 -16.45
CA GLY A 40 0.07 -4.36 -16.30
C GLY A 40 -0.31 -2.94 -16.74
N SER A 41 0.64 -2.15 -17.28
CA SER A 41 0.38 -0.80 -17.78
C SER A 41 0.96 -0.58 -19.17
N GLU A 42 0.40 0.40 -19.89
CA GLU A 42 0.93 0.87 -21.17
C GLU A 42 2.03 1.94 -20.99
N ILE A 43 2.44 2.23 -19.76
CA ILE A 43 3.49 3.20 -19.43
C ILE A 43 4.88 2.57 -19.55
N GLN A 44 5.80 3.30 -20.20
CA GLN A 44 7.20 2.93 -20.36
C GLN A 44 8.11 3.88 -19.61
N ILE A 45 9.14 3.35 -18.98
CA ILE A 45 10.29 4.12 -18.51
C ILE A 45 11.26 4.24 -19.66
N THR A 46 11.58 5.45 -20.10
CA THR A 46 12.43 5.70 -21.27
C THR A 46 13.84 6.12 -20.90
N GLU A 47 14.02 6.77 -19.75
CA GLU A 47 15.32 7.26 -19.28
C GLU A 47 15.37 7.22 -17.76
N ILE A 48 16.51 6.82 -17.21
CA ILE A 48 16.79 6.88 -15.77
C ILE A 48 18.21 7.41 -15.57
N THR A 49 18.35 8.49 -14.80
CA THR A 49 19.64 9.09 -14.48
C THR A 49 19.81 9.15 -12.96
N TYR A 50 20.91 8.57 -12.46
CA TYR A 50 21.25 8.61 -11.03
C TYR A 50 22.33 9.64 -10.74
N PHE A 51 22.20 10.24 -9.57
CA PHE A 51 23.15 11.19 -9.02
C PHE A 51 23.51 10.73 -7.61
N ASP A 52 24.80 10.49 -7.35
CA ASP A 52 25.25 10.05 -6.01
C ASP A 52 25.32 11.24 -5.03
N ALA A 53 25.68 12.42 -5.54
CA ALA A 53 25.74 13.69 -4.82
C ALA A 53 25.07 14.79 -5.67
N ALA A 54 23.74 14.79 -5.68
CA ALA A 54 22.94 15.63 -6.55
C ALA A 54 22.94 17.10 -6.07
N VAL A 55 23.30 18.03 -6.95
CA VAL A 55 23.31 19.47 -6.69
C VAL A 55 22.65 20.19 -7.87
N VAL A 56 21.82 21.19 -7.59
CA VAL A 56 21.26 22.06 -8.63
C VAL A 56 22.23 23.20 -8.90
N ARG A 57 22.71 23.31 -10.14
CA ARG A 57 23.53 24.44 -10.63
C ARG A 57 22.96 24.93 -11.95
N GLU A 58 22.79 26.25 -12.09
CA GLU A 58 22.25 26.85 -13.32
C GLU A 58 20.92 26.21 -13.78
N ASN A 59 20.04 25.91 -12.82
CA ASN A 59 18.75 25.26 -13.05
C ASN A 59 18.84 23.86 -13.70
N ARG A 60 19.95 23.14 -13.49
CA ARG A 60 20.17 21.76 -13.93
C ARG A 60 20.70 20.92 -12.78
N LEU A 61 20.31 19.65 -12.76
CA LEU A 61 20.83 18.69 -11.81
C LEU A 61 22.19 18.17 -12.27
N VAL A 62 23.19 18.24 -11.40
CA VAL A 62 24.54 17.74 -11.64
C VAL A 62 25.00 16.84 -10.49
N ASN A 63 25.84 15.86 -10.79
CA ASN A 63 26.49 15.02 -9.77
C ASN A 63 27.79 15.72 -9.33
N ASP A 64 27.79 16.30 -8.14
CA ASP A 64 28.90 17.09 -7.61
C ASP A 64 29.29 16.65 -6.18
N PRO A 65 30.21 15.68 -6.06
CA PRO A 65 30.70 15.21 -4.76
C PRO A 65 31.42 16.29 -3.94
N SER A 66 31.86 17.40 -4.54
CA SER A 66 32.60 18.46 -3.83
C SER A 66 31.72 19.29 -2.89
N ASP A 67 30.41 19.25 -3.07
CA ASP A 67 29.41 19.87 -2.20
C ASP A 67 29.33 19.20 -0.81
N GLY A 68 29.81 17.96 -0.69
CA GLY A 68 29.98 17.26 0.59
C GLY A 68 28.69 16.84 1.30
N ARG A 69 27.51 17.07 0.70
CA ARG A 69 26.22 16.56 1.19
C ARG A 69 25.95 15.15 0.68
N PHE A 70 25.40 14.28 1.52
CA PHE A 70 24.90 12.97 1.09
C PHE A 70 23.50 13.13 0.49
N ASN A 71 23.44 13.52 -0.79
CA ASN A 71 22.19 13.80 -1.49
C ASN A 71 22.01 12.96 -2.75
N PRO A 72 21.85 11.64 -2.65
CA PRO A 72 21.52 10.85 -3.82
C PRO A 72 20.15 11.28 -4.40
N ALA A 73 20.05 11.24 -5.72
CA ALA A 73 18.83 11.55 -6.44
C ALA A 73 18.68 10.68 -7.69
N VAL A 74 17.45 10.61 -8.19
CA VAL A 74 17.13 9.98 -9.47
C VAL A 74 16.23 10.87 -10.30
N GLU A 75 16.48 10.92 -11.60
CA GLU A 75 15.53 11.41 -12.60
C GLU A 75 15.00 10.22 -13.40
N VAL A 76 13.67 10.08 -13.48
CA VAL A 76 13.00 9.02 -14.23
C VAL A 76 12.04 9.66 -15.24
N THR A 77 12.20 9.33 -16.52
CA THR A 77 11.31 9.79 -17.58
C THR A 77 10.37 8.66 -17.99
N PHE A 78 9.07 8.91 -17.90
CA PHE A 78 7.99 8.03 -18.32
C PHE A 78 7.40 8.47 -19.66
N ARG A 79 6.84 7.53 -20.40
CA ARG A 79 6.09 7.75 -21.63
C ARG A 79 4.85 6.86 -21.65
N ASN A 80 3.68 7.42 -21.94
CA ASN A 80 2.46 6.63 -22.16
C ASN A 80 2.24 6.35 -23.66
N LYS A 81 1.16 5.62 -23.96
CA LYS A 81 0.78 5.28 -25.34
C LYS A 81 0.44 6.48 -26.23
N SER A 82 -0.05 7.59 -25.68
CA SER A 82 -0.32 8.81 -26.46
C SER A 82 0.96 9.56 -26.83
N GLY A 83 2.12 9.10 -26.33
CA GLY A 83 3.41 9.75 -26.54
C GLY A 83 3.69 10.90 -25.58
N PHE A 84 2.80 11.15 -24.61
CA PHE A 84 3.05 12.10 -23.54
C PHE A 84 4.17 11.59 -22.64
N THR A 85 5.07 12.48 -22.23
CA THR A 85 6.21 12.17 -21.38
C THR A 85 6.20 12.99 -20.11
N GLU A 86 6.48 12.34 -18.99
CA GLU A 86 6.56 12.95 -17.66
C GLU A 86 7.89 12.62 -17.01
N LYS A 87 8.57 13.61 -16.41
CA LYS A 87 9.86 13.42 -15.75
C LYS A 87 9.70 13.65 -14.25
N HIS A 88 10.01 12.62 -13.46
CA HIS A 88 10.01 12.69 -12.01
C HIS A 88 11.44 12.80 -11.50
N THR A 89 11.68 13.75 -10.60
CA THR A 89 12.97 13.91 -9.93
C THR A 89 12.80 13.65 -8.45
N LYS A 90 13.49 12.66 -7.88
CA LYS A 90 13.37 12.32 -6.46
C LYS A 90 14.72 12.46 -5.77
N PHE A 91 14.72 13.20 -4.68
CA PHE A 91 15.91 13.48 -3.87
C PHE A 91 15.82 12.73 -2.54
N PHE A 92 16.98 12.34 -2.02
CA PHE A 92 17.06 11.73 -0.70
C PHE A 92 16.92 12.76 0.43
N LEU A 93 17.65 13.88 0.35
CA LEU A 93 17.62 14.87 1.43
C LEU A 93 16.35 15.71 1.38
N PHE A 94 15.96 16.19 0.21
CA PHE A 94 14.99 17.26 0.08
C PHE A 94 13.56 16.75 -0.08
N PRO A 95 12.57 17.40 0.56
CA PRO A 95 11.18 17.03 0.43
C PRO A 95 10.75 17.14 -1.03
N ASP A 96 10.02 16.13 -1.49
CA ASP A 96 9.44 16.14 -2.82
C ASP A 96 8.12 16.91 -2.82
N PHE A 97 7.93 17.78 -3.80
CA PHE A 97 6.69 18.52 -3.99
C PHE A 97 6.02 18.03 -5.26
N GLU A 98 4.86 17.39 -5.13
CA GLU A 98 4.15 16.78 -6.27
C GLU A 98 3.87 17.77 -7.42
N SER A 99 3.65 19.05 -7.10
CA SER A 99 3.40 20.13 -8.06
C SER A 99 4.63 20.48 -8.92
N MET A 100 5.84 20.09 -8.50
CA MET A 100 7.09 20.35 -9.24
C MET A 100 7.33 19.38 -10.40
N HIS A 101 6.58 18.27 -10.49
CA HIS A 101 6.71 17.29 -11.57
C HIS A 101 5.89 17.64 -12.81
N GLY A 102 5.34 18.85 -12.89
CA GLY A 102 4.56 19.27 -14.05
C GLY A 102 3.13 18.72 -14.07
N LYS A 103 2.60 18.24 -12.93
CA LYS A 103 1.17 17.91 -12.73
C LYS A 103 0.31 19.16 -13.02
N LYS A 104 -0.11 19.36 -14.27
CA LYS A 104 -0.90 20.53 -14.70
C LYS A 104 -2.24 20.20 -15.36
N SER A 105 -2.64 18.94 -15.54
CA SER A 105 -3.97 18.61 -16.07
C SER A 105 -4.27 17.11 -15.96
N SER A 106 -5.49 16.73 -16.37
CA SER A 106 -6.00 15.35 -16.58
C SER A 106 -5.12 14.41 -17.43
N ASN A 107 -3.96 14.87 -17.92
CA ASN A 107 -3.03 14.11 -18.74
C ASN A 107 -1.73 13.72 -18.01
N SER A 108 -1.55 14.08 -16.73
CA SER A 108 -0.44 13.56 -15.91
C SER A 108 -0.64 12.07 -15.63
N MET A 109 0.42 11.29 -15.74
CA MET A 109 0.42 9.91 -15.26
C MET A 109 0.51 10.02 -13.74
N ASP A 110 -0.52 9.62 -12.99
CA ASP A 110 -0.60 9.81 -11.53
C ASP A 110 0.35 8.88 -10.75
N LEU A 111 1.59 8.76 -11.21
CA LEU A 111 2.61 7.85 -10.70
C LEU A 111 3.16 8.36 -9.37
N ASP A 112 3.19 7.47 -8.38
CA ASP A 112 4.00 7.65 -7.19
C ASP A 112 5.40 7.09 -7.44
N VAL A 113 6.41 7.95 -7.43
CA VAL A 113 7.81 7.56 -7.59
C VAL A 113 8.52 7.87 -6.29
N SER A 114 9.15 6.88 -5.67
CA SER A 114 9.93 7.07 -4.45
C SER A 114 11.34 6.49 -4.61
N LEU A 115 12.25 7.03 -3.81
CA LEU A 115 13.66 6.65 -3.81
C LEU A 115 13.98 6.04 -2.44
N ASP A 116 14.30 4.75 -2.43
CA ASP A 116 14.81 4.06 -1.25
C ASP A 116 16.33 4.07 -1.28
N VAL A 117 16.94 4.70 -0.26
CA VAL A 117 18.38 4.88 -0.18
C VAL A 117 18.90 4.24 1.10
N PRO A 118 19.86 3.31 1.04
CA PRO A 118 20.51 2.79 2.22
C PRO A 118 21.38 3.89 2.84
N VAL A 119 20.86 4.54 3.88
CA VAL A 119 21.48 5.71 4.51
C VAL A 119 22.63 5.30 5.43
N PRO A 120 23.88 5.74 5.18
CA PRO A 120 24.99 5.50 6.10
C PRO A 120 24.71 6.10 7.48
N PRO A 121 25.14 5.47 8.59
CA PRO A 121 24.85 5.93 9.95
C PRO A 121 25.17 7.42 10.19
N GLN A 122 26.24 7.94 9.59
CA GLN A 122 26.63 9.35 9.71
C GLN A 122 25.62 10.33 9.09
N HIS A 123 24.83 9.92 8.09
CA HIS A 123 23.90 10.78 7.35
C HIS A 123 22.44 10.65 7.79
N ARG A 124 22.11 9.76 8.75
CA ARG A 124 20.72 9.53 9.23
C ARG A 124 20.05 10.77 9.85
N LYS A 125 20.82 11.77 10.29
CA LYS A 125 20.29 13.02 10.89
C LYS A 125 20.06 14.14 9.86
N GLU A 126 20.55 13.96 8.64
CA GLU A 126 20.49 14.95 7.56
C GLU A 126 19.14 14.87 6.85
N LYS A 127 18.08 15.38 7.48
CA LYS A 127 16.81 15.60 6.78
C LYS A 127 16.44 17.08 6.88
N PRO A 128 16.61 17.85 5.79
CA PRO A 128 16.12 19.20 5.73
C PRO A 128 14.62 19.24 5.96
N GLY A 129 14.14 20.32 6.58
CA GLY A 129 12.72 20.45 6.90
C GLY A 129 12.33 21.90 7.15
N PHE A 130 11.20 22.30 6.58
CA PHE A 130 10.60 23.61 6.78
C PHE A 130 9.47 23.45 7.78
N ILE A 131 9.58 24.09 8.94
CA ILE A 131 8.62 23.94 10.03
C ILE A 131 7.97 25.30 10.28
N VAL A 132 6.65 25.38 10.17
CA VAL A 132 5.86 26.55 10.56
C VAL A 132 5.18 26.27 11.89
N ARG A 133 5.21 27.22 12.82
CA ARG A 133 4.56 27.12 14.13
C ARG A 133 3.93 28.45 14.53
N PHE A 134 2.81 28.36 15.22
CA PHE A 134 2.25 29.46 15.98
C PHE A 134 2.76 29.39 17.42
N LEU A 135 3.60 30.34 17.83
CA LEU A 135 4.23 30.38 19.16
C LEU A 135 4.02 31.77 19.74
N ASN A 136 3.58 31.84 21.01
CA ASN A 136 3.41 33.10 21.75
C ASN A 136 2.53 34.16 21.03
N GLY A 137 1.53 33.72 20.25
CA GLY A 137 0.64 34.62 19.51
C GLY A 137 1.20 35.09 18.16
N GLU A 138 2.31 34.51 17.69
CA GLU A 138 2.92 34.88 16.41
C GLU A 138 3.25 33.64 15.57
N TRP A 139 3.09 33.77 14.25
CA TRP A 139 3.57 32.76 13.32
C TRP A 139 5.07 32.90 13.10
N SER A 140 5.75 31.77 13.14
CA SER A 140 7.19 31.68 12.92
C SER A 140 7.53 30.45 12.10
N TYR A 141 8.62 30.52 11.35
CA TYR A 141 9.17 29.40 10.61
C TYR A 141 10.59 29.09 11.05
N GLN A 142 11.01 27.85 10.84
CA GLN A 142 12.37 27.39 11.03
C GLN A 142 12.78 26.55 9.83
N VAL A 143 13.98 26.81 9.31
CA VAL A 143 14.64 25.98 8.32
C VAL A 143 15.63 25.09 9.05
N LYS A 144 15.43 23.78 8.97
CA LYS A 144 16.38 22.79 9.47
C LYS A 144 17.29 22.39 8.32
N GLY A 145 18.56 22.79 8.32
CA GLY A 145 19.55 22.34 7.35
C GLY A 145 20.17 20.97 7.69
N SER A 146 21.17 20.55 6.89
CA SER A 146 21.95 19.31 7.12
C SER A 146 22.79 19.37 8.42
N LYS A 147 23.27 20.56 8.82
CA LYS A 147 24.15 20.73 10.00
C LYS A 147 23.63 21.72 11.06
N ASP A 148 22.80 22.69 10.69
CA ASP A 148 22.30 23.74 11.58
C ASP A 148 20.78 23.84 11.57
N ARG A 149 20.21 24.25 12.71
CA ARG A 149 18.82 24.70 12.82
C ARG A 149 18.85 26.22 12.92
N SER A 150 18.12 26.92 12.04
CA SER A 150 17.91 28.35 12.22
C SER A 150 17.11 28.61 13.50
N ASP A 151 17.18 29.82 14.05
CA ASP A 151 16.17 30.24 15.02
C ASP A 151 14.78 30.28 14.37
N PHE A 152 13.74 30.34 15.20
CA PHE A 152 12.38 30.61 14.72
C PHE A 152 12.31 32.07 14.29
N ILE A 153 12.07 32.30 13.01
CA ILE A 153 11.96 33.63 12.39
C ILE A 153 10.47 33.92 12.21
N LYS A 154 10.04 35.11 12.62
CA LYS A 154 8.65 35.55 12.44
C LYS A 154 8.29 35.61 10.94
N VAL A 155 7.07 35.21 10.61
CA VAL A 155 6.55 35.24 9.24
C VAL A 155 5.10 35.70 9.20
N SER A 156 4.73 36.36 8.11
CA SER A 156 3.39 36.88 7.83
C SER A 156 2.86 36.35 6.51
N GLU A 157 1.55 36.45 6.29
CA GLU A 157 0.96 36.18 4.98
C GLU A 157 1.58 37.09 3.90
N GLY A 158 1.86 36.52 2.74
CA GLY A 158 2.54 37.16 1.62
C GLY A 158 4.06 37.11 1.66
N ASP A 159 4.68 36.73 2.79
CA ASP A 159 6.14 36.65 2.88
C ASP A 159 6.68 35.52 2.00
N THR A 160 7.76 35.81 1.25
CA THR A 160 8.55 34.80 0.54
C THR A 160 9.85 34.54 1.31
N VAL A 161 10.03 33.30 1.75
CA VAL A 161 11.17 32.88 2.56
C VAL A 161 12.07 31.92 1.78
N SER A 162 13.38 32.15 1.84
CA SER A 162 14.36 31.23 1.28
C SER A 162 14.51 30.03 2.20
N THR A 163 14.45 28.84 1.60
CA THR A 163 14.60 27.56 2.32
C THR A 163 16.06 27.15 2.51
N GLY A 164 17.01 27.86 1.90
CA GLY A 164 18.44 27.53 1.98
C GLY A 164 18.83 26.24 1.26
N TRP A 165 17.89 25.54 0.60
CA TRP A 165 18.16 24.40 -0.25
C TRP A 165 17.63 24.60 -1.67
N MET A 166 18.42 24.15 -2.65
CA MET A 166 18.03 24.14 -4.07
C MET A 166 17.55 25.49 -4.63
N ASP A 167 17.99 26.60 -4.04
CA ASP A 167 17.50 27.96 -4.33
C ASP A 167 15.96 28.10 -4.26
N MET A 168 15.29 27.22 -3.51
CA MET A 168 13.84 27.20 -3.37
C MET A 168 13.35 28.28 -2.43
N GLN A 169 12.22 28.87 -2.81
CA GLN A 169 11.50 29.88 -2.05
C GLN A 169 10.09 29.38 -1.74
N ILE A 170 9.61 29.62 -0.52
CA ILE A 170 8.25 29.34 -0.08
C ILE A 170 7.55 30.67 0.14
N THR A 171 6.39 30.86 -0.50
CA THR A 171 5.51 32.00 -0.21
C THR A 171 4.41 31.55 0.74
N ILE A 172 4.22 32.29 1.82
CA ILE A 172 3.15 32.03 2.78
C ILE A 172 1.85 32.61 2.24
N GLU A 173 0.96 31.79 1.68
CA GLU A 173 -0.29 32.27 1.09
C GLU A 173 -1.34 32.66 2.13
N SER A 174 -1.48 31.87 3.19
CA SER A 174 -2.41 32.16 4.30
C SER A 174 -1.96 31.53 5.62
N LEU A 175 -2.27 32.20 6.72
CA LEU A 175 -2.01 31.81 8.10
C LEU A 175 -3.30 31.95 8.91
N ILE A 176 -3.86 30.82 9.34
CA ILE A 176 -5.16 30.78 10.03
C ILE A 176 -4.94 30.44 11.51
N GLU A 177 -5.09 31.43 12.40
CA GLU A 177 -4.85 31.28 13.85
C GLU A 177 -5.82 30.32 14.56
N HIS A 178 -7.05 30.22 14.04
CA HIS A 178 -8.12 29.42 14.60
C HIS A 178 -8.73 28.50 13.54
N ALA A 179 -7.87 27.76 12.83
CA ALA A 179 -8.32 26.80 11.83
C ALA A 179 -9.16 25.70 12.49
N ALA A 180 -10.39 25.53 12.01
CA ALA A 180 -11.20 24.35 12.28
C ALA A 180 -11.21 23.48 11.03
N VAL A 181 -10.84 22.20 11.18
CA VAL A 181 -10.93 21.25 10.08
C VAL A 181 -12.41 20.94 9.86
N SER A 182 -12.94 21.38 8.72
CA SER A 182 -14.26 20.97 8.25
C SER A 182 -14.09 19.98 7.11
N SER A 183 -14.89 18.92 7.11
CA SER A 183 -14.92 17.92 6.03
C SER A 183 -16.36 17.74 5.59
N GLU A 184 -16.63 17.94 4.29
CA GLU A 184 -17.92 17.66 3.69
C GLU A 184 -17.84 16.36 2.88
N VAL A 185 -18.85 15.50 3.01
CA VAL A 185 -18.97 14.27 2.23
C VAL A 185 -19.97 14.53 1.13
N VAL A 186 -19.50 14.50 -0.12
CA VAL A 186 -20.33 14.63 -1.32
C VAL A 186 -20.36 13.30 -2.07
N PRO A 187 -21.52 12.86 -2.58
CA PRO A 187 -21.59 11.72 -3.48
C PRO A 187 -20.68 11.95 -4.70
N ALA A 188 -19.78 11.02 -4.98
CA ALA A 188 -18.96 11.07 -6.19
C ALA A 188 -19.80 10.72 -7.43
N GLU A 189 -19.58 11.41 -8.54
CA GLU A 189 -20.18 11.08 -9.84
C GLU A 189 -19.32 10.04 -10.57
N GLY A 190 -19.86 8.85 -10.87
CA GLY A 190 -19.15 7.79 -11.60
C GLY A 190 -19.51 6.38 -11.15
N ASP A 191 -18.98 5.37 -11.84
CA ASP A 191 -19.19 3.93 -11.53
C ASP A 191 -18.07 3.37 -10.61
N GLU A 192 -17.38 4.26 -9.88
CA GLU A 192 -16.34 3.89 -8.91
C GLU A 192 -16.96 3.22 -7.68
N LYS A 193 -17.08 1.90 -7.74
CA LYS A 193 -17.66 1.06 -6.67
C LYS A 193 -16.78 0.91 -5.43
N GLN A 194 -15.69 1.65 -5.31
CA GLN A 194 -14.70 1.45 -4.24
C GLN A 194 -15.12 2.06 -2.89
N PHE A 195 -15.92 3.14 -2.90
CA PHE A 195 -16.34 3.81 -1.67
C PHE A 195 -17.85 3.68 -1.47
N TYR A 196 -18.26 3.10 -0.34
CA TYR A 196 -19.66 3.02 0.08
C TYR A 196 -19.90 3.91 1.29
N GLY A 197 -21.10 4.45 1.41
CA GLY A 197 -21.52 5.28 2.53
C GLY A 197 -23.03 5.35 2.60
N ALA A 198 -23.58 5.61 3.78
CA ALA A 198 -25.02 5.81 3.96
C ALA A 198 -25.27 7.20 4.50
N ASN A 199 -26.21 7.90 3.87
CA ASN A 199 -26.74 9.14 4.42
C ASN A 199 -27.89 8.80 5.37
N LEU A 200 -27.74 9.14 6.64
CA LEU A 200 -28.67 8.75 7.70
C LEU A 200 -29.35 9.99 8.26
N SER A 201 -30.67 9.94 8.37
CA SER A 201 -31.47 11.00 8.99
C SER A 201 -32.09 10.49 10.29
N LEU A 202 -31.80 11.18 11.39
CA LEU A 202 -32.46 10.97 12.67
C LEU A 202 -33.51 12.07 12.87
N THR A 203 -34.75 11.67 13.15
CA THR A 203 -35.84 12.62 13.43
C THR A 203 -36.20 12.53 14.91
N SER A 204 -36.16 13.67 15.60
CA SER A 204 -36.59 13.88 16.97
C SER A 204 -37.71 14.94 17.01
N GLU A 205 -38.30 15.19 18.19
CA GLU A 205 -39.25 16.28 18.40
C GLU A 205 -38.64 17.67 18.11
N GLU A 206 -37.32 17.82 18.28
CA GLU A 206 -36.57 19.06 18.01
C GLU A 206 -36.21 19.27 16.53
N GLY A 207 -36.39 18.26 15.68
CA GLY A 207 -36.12 18.33 14.25
C GLY A 207 -35.41 17.11 13.68
N THR A 208 -35.06 17.21 12.40
CA THR A 208 -34.34 16.16 11.66
C THR A 208 -32.88 16.56 11.46
N VAL A 209 -31.96 15.70 11.89
CA VAL A 209 -30.52 15.85 11.65
C VAL A 209 -30.07 14.78 10.68
N THR A 210 -29.28 15.17 9.69
CA THR A 210 -28.76 14.27 8.65
C THR A 210 -27.25 14.22 8.73
N GLN A 211 -26.69 13.01 8.67
CA GLN A 211 -25.25 12.79 8.72
C GLN A 211 -24.84 11.57 7.91
N TRP A 212 -23.66 11.65 7.28
CA TRP A 212 -23.05 10.54 6.57
C TRP A 212 -22.37 9.57 7.53
N ALA A 213 -22.63 8.28 7.33
CA ALA A 213 -21.88 7.17 7.91
C ALA A 213 -21.03 6.50 6.82
N LEU A 214 -19.72 6.45 7.02
CA LEU A 214 -18.73 5.85 6.13
C LEU A 214 -18.08 4.62 6.79
N PRO A 215 -17.37 3.76 6.03
CA PRO A 215 -16.49 2.76 6.59
C PRO A 215 -15.53 3.39 7.59
N HIS A 216 -15.47 2.84 8.80
CA HIS A 216 -14.63 3.30 9.91
C HIS A 216 -14.93 4.72 10.46
N ARG A 217 -15.90 5.44 9.90
CA ARG A 217 -16.35 6.75 10.40
C ARG A 217 -17.87 6.74 10.59
N PRO A 218 -18.36 6.34 11.79
CA PRO A 218 -19.79 6.28 12.05
C PRO A 218 -20.42 7.67 12.12
N ALA A 219 -21.71 7.74 11.81
CA ALA A 219 -22.54 8.89 12.15
C ALA A 219 -22.86 8.84 13.66
N VAL A 220 -22.76 9.98 14.33
CA VAL A 220 -23.03 10.11 15.77
C VAL A 220 -24.06 11.22 15.94
N PHE A 221 -25.23 10.82 16.41
CA PHE A 221 -26.34 11.73 16.70
C PHE A 221 -26.40 11.99 18.20
N THR A 222 -26.35 13.24 18.61
CA THR A 222 -26.57 13.62 20.02
C THR A 222 -28.08 13.65 20.28
N THR A 223 -28.54 12.85 21.25
CA THR A 223 -29.93 12.84 21.70
C THR A 223 -30.00 13.12 23.21
N ASP A 224 -31.17 13.44 23.75
CA ASP A 224 -31.36 13.67 25.19
C ASP A 224 -30.98 12.45 26.05
N GLY A 225 -31.11 11.25 25.49
CA GLY A 225 -30.71 9.99 26.12
C GLY A 225 -29.23 9.64 25.97
N GLY A 226 -28.44 10.49 25.32
CA GLY A 226 -27.03 10.27 25.02
C GLY A 226 -26.74 10.10 23.52
N PRO A 227 -25.48 9.84 23.14
CA PRO A 227 -25.08 9.69 21.75
C PRO A 227 -25.59 8.37 21.15
N VAL A 228 -26.24 8.45 19.99
CA VAL A 228 -26.61 7.30 19.15
C VAL A 228 -25.63 7.20 17.99
N THR A 229 -24.93 6.08 17.89
CA THR A 229 -23.91 5.84 16.87
C THR A 229 -24.45 4.87 15.82
N ALA A 230 -24.35 5.25 14.54
CA ALA A 230 -24.72 4.43 13.40
C ALA A 230 -23.51 4.25 12.46
N SER A 231 -23.16 2.99 12.17
CA SER A 231 -22.01 2.64 11.33
C SER A 231 -22.44 1.83 10.12
N VAL A 232 -21.81 2.08 8.96
CA VAL A 232 -21.94 1.23 7.78
C VAL A 232 -20.78 0.24 7.75
N SER A 233 -21.08 -1.04 7.60
CA SER A 233 -20.09 -2.10 7.47
C SER A 233 -20.61 -3.18 6.53
N ILE A 234 -19.70 -3.99 6.00
CA ILE A 234 -20.06 -5.18 5.23
C ILE A 234 -20.80 -6.14 6.17
N SER A 235 -21.90 -6.72 5.68
CA SER A 235 -22.66 -7.73 6.41
C SER A 235 -21.72 -8.82 6.94
N SER A 236 -21.67 -8.98 8.26
CA SER A 236 -20.87 -10.02 8.91
C SER A 236 -21.75 -11.22 9.25
N HIS A 237 -21.25 -12.41 8.96
CA HIS A 237 -21.89 -13.65 9.37
C HIS A 237 -21.17 -14.20 10.60
N LYS A 238 -21.93 -14.40 11.68
CA LYS A 238 -21.41 -15.08 12.87
C LYS A 238 -21.10 -16.54 12.53
N LEU A 239 -19.88 -16.96 12.85
CA LEU A 239 -19.49 -18.37 12.75
C LEU A 239 -20.05 -19.15 13.96
N PRO A 240 -20.27 -20.47 13.81
CA PRO A 240 -20.79 -21.31 14.89
C PRO A 240 -19.75 -21.63 15.99
N PHE A 241 -18.58 -20.99 15.96
CA PHE A 241 -17.50 -21.15 16.92
C PHE A 241 -16.72 -19.84 17.08
N ALA A 242 -16.06 -19.68 18.21
CA ALA A 242 -15.05 -18.66 18.46
C ALA A 242 -13.64 -19.27 18.32
N LEU A 243 -12.67 -18.45 17.94
CA LEU A 243 -11.26 -18.83 17.87
C LEU A 243 -10.45 -17.92 18.79
N VAL A 244 -9.77 -18.52 19.76
CA VAL A 244 -8.87 -17.82 20.68
C VAL A 244 -7.44 -18.10 20.25
N LEU A 245 -6.65 -17.05 20.02
CA LEU A 245 -5.21 -17.16 19.81
C LEU A 245 -4.52 -17.27 21.16
N ASN A 246 -3.84 -18.39 21.41
CA ASN A 246 -3.10 -18.62 22.65
C ASN A 246 -1.64 -18.19 22.51
N ASP A 247 -1.00 -18.53 21.40
CA ASP A 247 0.40 -18.21 21.12
C ASP A 247 0.65 -18.15 19.62
N PHE A 248 1.62 -17.34 19.21
CA PHE A 248 2.07 -17.22 17.82
C PHE A 248 3.59 -17.40 17.76
N ARG A 249 4.05 -18.20 16.79
CA ARG A 249 5.47 -18.48 16.59
C ARG A 249 5.85 -18.34 15.13
N LYS A 250 6.98 -17.68 14.89
CA LYS A 250 7.58 -17.47 13.57
C LYS A 250 9.02 -17.96 13.56
N VAL A 251 9.41 -18.65 12.49
CA VAL A 251 10.79 -19.05 12.21
C VAL A 251 11.22 -18.33 10.95
N ASP A 252 12.29 -17.53 11.03
CA ASP A 252 12.86 -16.79 9.90
C ASP A 252 13.92 -17.60 9.15
N TYR A 253 14.16 -17.27 7.88
CA TYR A 253 15.32 -17.78 7.16
C TYR A 253 16.62 -17.27 7.81
N PRO A 254 17.65 -18.11 7.95
CA PRO A 254 18.92 -17.69 8.53
C PRO A 254 19.50 -16.46 7.81
N GLY A 255 19.71 -15.37 8.54
CA GLY A 255 20.29 -14.14 8.00
C GLY A 255 19.30 -13.19 7.32
N THR A 256 17.99 -13.47 7.32
CA THR A 256 16.95 -12.55 6.82
C THR A 256 15.86 -12.33 7.88
N GLN A 257 14.94 -11.40 7.61
CA GLN A 257 13.70 -11.22 8.39
C GLN A 257 12.49 -11.89 7.70
N GLU A 258 12.72 -12.67 6.65
CA GLU A 258 11.67 -13.37 5.91
C GLU A 258 11.26 -14.64 6.65
N ALA A 259 9.94 -14.83 6.82
CA ALA A 259 9.42 -16.00 7.49
C ALA A 259 9.62 -17.27 6.63
N MET A 260 10.33 -18.24 7.19
CA MET A 260 10.39 -19.61 6.69
C MET A 260 9.12 -20.38 7.05
N SER A 261 8.61 -20.18 8.27
CA SER A 261 7.35 -20.76 8.71
C SER A 261 6.75 -19.94 9.84
N PHE A 262 5.43 -20.01 9.96
CA PHE A 262 4.71 -19.43 11.08
C PHE A 262 3.51 -20.31 11.44
N GLU A 263 3.22 -20.34 12.73
CA GLU A 263 2.19 -21.15 13.32
C GLU A 263 1.52 -20.46 14.51
N SER A 264 0.26 -20.81 14.74
CA SER A 264 -0.54 -20.25 15.82
C SER A 264 -1.16 -21.38 16.62
N ASP A 265 -0.96 -21.37 17.93
CA ASP A 265 -1.72 -22.21 18.84
C ASP A 265 -3.06 -21.55 19.12
N VAL A 266 -4.14 -22.24 18.76
CA VAL A 266 -5.49 -21.72 18.90
C VAL A 266 -6.37 -22.64 19.72
N THR A 267 -7.32 -22.05 20.44
CA THR A 267 -8.42 -22.76 21.07
C THR A 267 -9.71 -22.37 20.37
N LEU A 268 -10.33 -23.36 19.71
CA LEU A 268 -11.66 -23.24 19.14
C LEU A 268 -12.70 -23.54 20.21
N VAL A 269 -13.66 -22.64 20.40
CA VAL A 269 -14.77 -22.77 21.35
C VAL A 269 -16.09 -22.77 20.59
N ASP A 270 -16.77 -23.90 20.58
CA ASP A 270 -18.11 -24.06 20.01
C ASP A 270 -19.12 -24.19 21.16
N SER A 271 -19.76 -23.08 21.51
CA SER A 271 -20.76 -23.04 22.58
C SER A 271 -22.07 -23.74 22.21
N ILE A 272 -22.35 -23.95 20.92
CA ILE A 272 -23.58 -24.59 20.44
C ILE A 272 -23.51 -26.10 20.72
N HIS A 273 -22.35 -26.69 20.45
CA HIS A 273 -22.11 -28.13 20.66
C HIS A 273 -21.31 -28.44 21.94
N ASN A 274 -21.02 -27.41 22.76
CA ASN A 274 -20.21 -27.48 23.98
C ASN A 274 -18.86 -28.18 23.76
N ARG A 275 -18.11 -27.74 22.74
CA ARG A 275 -16.80 -28.31 22.38
C ARG A 275 -15.71 -27.25 22.51
N THR A 276 -14.58 -27.68 23.05
CA THR A 276 -13.35 -26.88 23.11
C THR A 276 -12.21 -27.71 22.54
N ILE A 277 -11.54 -27.18 21.51
CA ILE A 277 -10.49 -27.90 20.78
C ILE A 277 -9.27 -27.00 20.70
N SER A 278 -8.15 -27.46 21.26
CA SER A 278 -6.86 -26.80 21.10
C SER A 278 -6.08 -27.45 19.96
N LYS A 279 -5.61 -26.64 19.01
CA LYS A 279 -4.83 -27.12 17.86
C LYS A 279 -3.84 -26.04 17.42
N THR A 280 -2.71 -26.46 16.87
CA THR A 280 -1.77 -25.57 16.17
C THR A 280 -2.15 -25.49 14.69
N ILE A 281 -2.34 -24.28 14.16
CA ILE A 281 -2.56 -24.03 12.73
C ILE A 281 -1.26 -23.50 12.13
N LYS A 282 -0.78 -24.14 11.06
CA LYS A 282 0.46 -23.76 10.36
C LYS A 282 0.12 -23.27 8.95
N MET A 283 1.04 -22.53 8.33
CA MET A 283 0.88 -22.05 6.94
C MET A 283 0.46 -23.16 5.96
N ASN A 284 1.01 -24.37 6.12
CA ASN A 284 0.71 -25.54 5.27
C ASN A 284 -0.18 -26.60 5.94
N GLU A 285 -0.65 -26.35 7.16
CA GLU A 285 -1.46 -27.31 7.92
C GLU A 285 -2.69 -26.61 8.53
N PRO A 286 -3.78 -26.46 7.75
CA PRO A 286 -4.99 -25.79 8.21
C PRO A 286 -5.79 -26.63 9.21
N MET A 287 -6.74 -25.98 9.89
CA MET A 287 -7.71 -26.64 10.76
C MET A 287 -9.08 -26.72 10.09
N ASP A 288 -9.64 -27.92 9.97
CA ASP A 288 -11.01 -28.13 9.52
C ASP A 288 -11.95 -28.31 10.73
N TYR A 289 -13.03 -27.54 10.79
CA TYR A 289 -14.08 -27.66 11.82
C TYR A 289 -15.44 -27.19 11.31
N ALA A 290 -16.52 -27.92 11.61
CA ALA A 290 -17.91 -27.57 11.29
C ALA A 290 -18.17 -27.15 9.82
N GLY A 291 -17.48 -27.76 8.85
CA GLY A 291 -17.61 -27.41 7.42
C GLY A 291 -16.86 -26.14 7.02
N PHE A 292 -15.98 -25.64 7.88
CA PHE A 292 -15.06 -24.54 7.61
C PHE A 292 -13.62 -25.04 7.67
N ARG A 293 -12.76 -24.44 6.84
CA ARG A 293 -11.31 -24.59 6.87
C ARG A 293 -10.70 -23.26 7.28
N ILE A 294 -9.92 -23.29 8.35
CA ILE A 294 -9.24 -22.16 8.94
C ILE A 294 -7.77 -22.25 8.54
N PHE A 295 -7.32 -21.26 7.77
CA PHE A 295 -5.96 -21.13 7.32
C PHE A 295 -5.26 -20.05 8.14
N GLN A 296 -4.02 -20.32 8.52
CA GLN A 296 -3.12 -19.28 9.00
C GLN A 296 -2.50 -18.60 7.76
N SER A 297 -3.04 -17.45 7.38
CA SER A 297 -2.81 -16.83 6.07
C SER A 297 -1.71 -15.78 6.10
N SER A 298 -1.58 -15.05 7.21
CA SER A 298 -0.55 -14.05 7.38
C SER A 298 -0.33 -13.77 8.87
N TYR A 299 0.58 -12.87 9.16
CA TYR A 299 0.83 -12.33 10.49
C TYR A 299 1.14 -10.84 10.37
N ILE A 300 0.93 -10.12 11.46
CA ILE A 300 1.34 -8.73 11.61
C ILE A 300 2.36 -8.72 12.73
N GLN A 301 3.53 -8.14 12.48
CA GLN A 301 4.57 -7.95 13.47
C GLN A 301 4.95 -6.48 13.46
N ASP A 302 4.43 -5.74 14.43
CA ASP A 302 4.67 -4.30 14.60
C ASP A 302 5.47 -4.07 15.89
N PRO A 303 6.62 -3.39 15.85
CA PRO A 303 7.44 -3.10 17.03
C PRO A 303 6.71 -2.29 18.13
N GLU A 304 5.70 -1.49 17.77
CA GLU A 304 4.91 -0.66 18.69
C GLU A 304 3.56 -1.31 19.05
N HIS A 305 2.92 -2.01 18.11
CA HIS A 305 1.55 -2.53 18.26
C HIS A 305 1.47 -4.04 18.56
N GLY A 306 2.62 -4.73 18.61
CA GLY A 306 2.72 -6.14 18.97
C GLY A 306 2.53 -7.10 17.80
N GLU A 307 2.28 -8.37 18.12
CA GLU A 307 2.16 -9.45 17.15
C GLU A 307 0.70 -9.90 17.01
N ALA A 308 0.24 -10.14 15.78
CA ALA A 308 -1.08 -10.66 15.49
C ALA A 308 -1.06 -11.74 14.40
N SER A 309 -1.97 -12.71 14.51
CA SER A 309 -2.18 -13.73 13.49
C SER A 309 -3.38 -13.38 12.62
N VAL A 310 -3.25 -13.59 11.30
CA VAL A 310 -4.32 -13.36 10.33
C VAL A 310 -4.84 -14.69 9.83
N PHE A 311 -6.09 -15.00 10.19
CA PHE A 311 -6.76 -16.23 9.77
C PHE A 311 -7.74 -15.99 8.63
N THR A 312 -7.66 -16.81 7.58
CA THR A 312 -8.70 -16.87 6.54
C THR A 312 -9.60 -18.07 6.80
N ILE A 313 -10.92 -17.85 6.75
CA ILE A 313 -11.91 -18.89 6.99
C ILE A 313 -12.67 -19.13 5.69
N ALA A 314 -12.54 -20.34 5.14
CA ALA A 314 -13.24 -20.75 3.94
C ALA A 314 -14.29 -21.81 4.26
N LYS A 315 -15.45 -21.76 3.61
CA LYS A 315 -16.41 -22.86 3.66
C LYS A 315 -15.84 -24.03 2.87
N ASN A 316 -15.60 -25.14 3.55
CA ASN A 316 -15.03 -26.34 2.96
C ASN A 316 -16.11 -27.44 2.95
N PRO A 317 -16.67 -27.81 1.77
CA PRO A 317 -17.66 -28.87 1.67
C PRO A 317 -17.08 -30.25 2.05
N GLY A 318 -15.77 -30.34 2.23
CA GLY A 318 -15.06 -31.51 2.74
C GLY A 318 -14.23 -32.21 1.67
N LEU A 319 -13.31 -33.04 2.14
CA LEU A 319 -12.40 -33.80 1.28
C LEU A 319 -13.15 -34.74 0.33
N PHE A 320 -14.31 -35.25 0.74
CA PHE A 320 -15.12 -36.16 -0.08
C PHE A 320 -15.46 -35.56 -1.45
N PHE A 321 -15.98 -34.33 -1.51
CA PHE A 321 -16.34 -33.68 -2.78
C PHE A 321 -15.12 -33.31 -3.63
N GLN A 322 -14.02 -32.92 -2.99
CA GLN A 322 -12.78 -32.58 -3.69
C GLN A 322 -12.17 -33.82 -4.35
N TYR A 323 -12.06 -34.92 -3.61
CA TYR A 323 -11.53 -36.17 -4.15
C TYR A 323 -12.49 -36.86 -5.12
N SER A 324 -13.81 -36.77 -4.92
CA SER A 324 -14.75 -37.32 -5.90
C SER A 324 -14.61 -36.63 -7.25
N GLY A 325 -14.45 -35.31 -7.28
CA GLY A 325 -14.19 -34.56 -8.51
C GLY A 325 -12.87 -34.97 -9.18
N ALA A 326 -11.79 -35.09 -8.40
CA ALA A 326 -10.50 -35.56 -8.91
C ALA A 326 -10.60 -36.98 -9.47
N ILE A 327 -11.27 -37.91 -8.78
CA ILE A 327 -11.50 -39.28 -9.24
C ILE A 327 -12.31 -39.28 -10.54
N ILE A 328 -13.38 -38.48 -10.64
CA ILE A 328 -14.20 -38.36 -11.86
C ILE A 328 -13.35 -37.82 -13.01
N LEU A 329 -12.51 -36.81 -12.79
CA LEU A 329 -11.60 -36.28 -13.80
C LEU A 329 -10.57 -37.32 -14.26
N THR A 330 -9.92 -38.00 -13.32
CA THR A 330 -8.97 -39.08 -13.63
C THR A 330 -9.64 -40.19 -14.42
N LEU A 331 -10.84 -40.62 -14.02
CA LEU A 331 -11.62 -41.63 -14.75
C LEU A 331 -12.03 -41.13 -16.14
N GLY A 332 -12.44 -39.87 -16.28
CA GLY A 332 -12.78 -39.27 -17.58
C GLY A 332 -11.59 -39.27 -18.54
N VAL A 333 -10.41 -38.90 -18.05
CA VAL A 333 -9.16 -38.97 -18.83
C VAL A 333 -8.83 -40.42 -19.19
N LEU A 334 -8.93 -41.36 -18.26
CA LEU A 334 -8.72 -42.78 -18.54
C LEU A 334 -9.71 -43.31 -19.59
N ILE A 335 -10.98 -42.91 -19.52
CA ILE A 335 -12.00 -43.28 -20.51
C ILE A 335 -11.62 -42.72 -21.89
N LEU A 336 -11.20 -41.45 -21.99
CA LEU A 336 -10.78 -40.83 -23.24
C LEU A 336 -9.63 -41.57 -23.94
N PHE A 337 -8.66 -42.08 -23.19
CA PHE A 337 -7.50 -42.78 -23.75
C PHE A 337 -7.74 -44.26 -24.04
N TYR A 338 -8.54 -44.94 -23.21
CA TYR A 338 -8.65 -46.41 -23.24
C TYR A 338 -9.98 -46.94 -23.78
N VAL A 339 -11.05 -46.15 -23.73
CA VAL A 339 -12.28 -46.47 -24.46
C VAL A 339 -12.08 -45.93 -25.87
N LYS A 340 -11.76 -46.83 -26.81
CA LYS A 340 -11.67 -46.54 -28.26
C LYS A 340 -12.76 -45.55 -28.70
N PRO A 341 -12.53 -44.70 -29.73
CA PRO A 341 -13.58 -43.83 -30.28
C PRO A 341 -14.71 -44.68 -30.86
N LEU A 342 -15.64 -45.10 -30.00
CA LEU A 342 -16.83 -45.90 -30.32
C LEU A 342 -17.86 -45.08 -31.11
N SER A 343 -17.54 -43.84 -31.46
CA SER A 343 -18.41 -42.92 -32.19
C SER A 343 -18.00 -42.62 -33.64
N VAL A 344 -16.85 -43.10 -34.15
CA VAL A 344 -16.40 -42.71 -35.53
C VAL A 344 -16.20 -43.88 -36.51
N PHE A 345 -16.15 -45.14 -36.06
CA PHE A 345 -15.86 -46.27 -36.97
C PHE A 345 -17.06 -47.12 -37.44
N THR A 346 -18.29 -46.83 -36.99
CA THR A 346 -19.48 -47.63 -37.36
C THR A 346 -20.30 -47.09 -38.53
N ARG A 347 -19.79 -46.13 -39.32
CA ARG A 347 -20.58 -45.57 -40.44
C ARG A 347 -19.78 -45.19 -41.69
N VAL A 348 -18.95 -46.09 -42.22
CA VAL A 348 -18.58 -46.06 -43.65
C VAL A 348 -18.35 -47.51 -44.12
N HIS A 349 -19.41 -48.30 -44.35
CA HIS A 349 -19.36 -49.56 -45.13
C HIS A 349 -20.75 -49.91 -45.69
N GLY A 350 -21.52 -48.90 -46.12
CA GLY A 350 -22.77 -49.08 -46.84
C GLY A 350 -22.74 -48.28 -48.13
N ASP A 351 -22.74 -49.00 -49.25
CA ASP A 351 -23.10 -48.58 -50.60
C ASP A 351 -22.10 -47.74 -51.42
N ILE A 352 -21.21 -48.45 -52.13
CA ILE A 352 -20.92 -48.13 -53.53
C ILE A 352 -21.06 -49.44 -54.32
N LYS A 353 -22.14 -49.54 -55.11
CA LYS A 353 -22.36 -50.55 -56.14
C LYS A 353 -22.56 -49.86 -57.47
#